data_AF-A0A5B9Q613-F1
#
_entry.id   AF-A0A5B9Q613-F1
#
_cell.length_a   1.000
_cell.length_b   1.000
_cell.length_c   1.000
_cell.angle_alpha   90.00
_cell.angle_beta   90.00
_cell.angle_gamma   90.00
#
_symmetry.space_group_name_H-M   'P 1'
#
loop_
_entity.id
_entity.type
_entity.pdbx_description
1 polymer ?
#
loop_
_entity_poly.entity_id
_entity_poly.type
_entity_poly.pdbx_seq_one_letter_code
_entity_poly.pdbx_strand_id
1 'polypeptide(L)'
;MRIHSWLLVGAICFLLMLPSAQAEFDTIINAPPDTVPTSIDSNTQLNLSEGGAIGSLFHAGHFHGTSTNVEVNIMGGTVDDYLRAYNGSTVNISGGSVGNHFESYAGSVVNITGGTVGRSYDASLNSLLNVSGGSVGTEFTAGFSSIVNISGGSFDERFIAKDSSKVRLSGGTFGRNYNFSVRVESGSEFTLVGNEFRVNGTPLTGLETLGTSLQLDLTDSDLLSGIFADGTPFAFHRRDDSFASGTLHLESATIPSIGPAIVNASTDPLPLGIRNGQTLWVRDEAVVPHSFNLGLGSTLLIEGGALGRNLEAVDATVNILGGSVGDRFDALAGSAVNVSGGSIGDYFFARDSTVTVAGGTIGSFFRAADSTVDVFSGSLGHNTSAEEGSEVRFIGGEVPGRYIAGGGSTTSIAGGLFNEMAEFLAYENSSVHLYGTQFELDGQDITSSLTYGSQVTIFDRDVRLTGLLADGSPITIDLYLEGGSGADIFSPNAQLTITLIKPGDFDQNGVVNADDLTDWRSAYGTTTSNPFNSGDGDGDRDVDGSDFLVWQRQLASYNLALSNDTVPEPTALMLGIFAALVMISSQRVSLF
;
A
#
# COMPACT_ATOMS: atom_id res chain seq x y z
N MET A 1 53.06 35.85 75.97
CA MET A 1 51.87 36.48 76.59
C MET A 1 50.66 35.65 76.18
N ARG A 2 50.38 34.59 76.96
CA ARG A 2 49.10 34.31 77.67
C ARG A 2 47.91 34.11 76.71
N ILE A 3 47.15 33.00 76.64
CA ILE A 3 46.81 31.78 77.43
C ILE A 3 46.17 30.79 76.40
N HIS A 4 46.54 29.49 76.31
CA HIS A 4 45.76 28.26 76.68
C HIS A 4 44.23 28.32 76.35
N SER A 5 43.48 27.29 75.94
CA SER A 5 43.59 25.82 75.91
C SER A 5 42.27 25.24 75.35
N TRP A 6 42.34 24.00 74.86
CA TRP A 6 41.30 23.00 74.59
C TRP A 6 39.98 23.09 75.41
N LEU A 7 38.82 22.80 74.79
CA LEU A 7 37.96 21.65 75.14
C LEU A 7 36.77 21.47 74.17
N LEU A 8 36.37 20.20 74.06
CA LEU A 8 35.24 19.59 73.35
C LEU A 8 33.86 19.94 73.98
N VAL A 9 32.78 19.50 73.32
CA VAL A 9 31.32 19.56 73.64
C VAL A 9 30.66 20.73 72.90
N GLY A 10 29.68 20.60 72.00
CA GLY A 10 28.61 19.62 71.79
C GLY A 10 27.34 20.43 71.46
N ALA A 11 26.42 19.86 70.66
CA ALA A 11 25.05 20.39 70.38
C ALA A 11 25.03 21.60 69.39
N ILE A 12 24.21 21.73 68.35
CA ILE A 12 23.00 21.07 67.85
C ILE A 12 22.97 21.35 66.33
N CYS A 13 22.80 20.31 65.50
CA CYS A 13 22.34 20.48 64.12
C CYS A 13 20.85 20.87 64.18
N PHE A 14 20.52 22.12 63.85
CA PHE A 14 19.17 22.45 63.40
C PHE A 14 19.03 21.94 61.96
N LEU A 15 18.64 20.67 61.84
CA LEU A 15 18.07 20.13 60.62
C LEU A 15 16.66 20.75 60.51
N LEU A 16 16.54 21.84 59.75
CA LEU A 16 15.24 22.26 59.22
C LEU A 16 14.83 21.17 58.21
N MET A 17 14.10 20.17 58.70
CA MET A 17 13.23 19.36 57.85
C MET A 17 12.16 20.31 57.30
N LEU A 18 12.41 20.86 56.12
CA LEU A 18 11.31 21.23 55.24
C LEU A 18 10.65 19.90 54.85
N PRO A 19 9.35 19.67 55.13
CA PRO A 19 8.68 18.54 54.54
C PRO A 19 8.75 18.73 53.02
N SER A 20 9.25 17.72 52.33
CA SER A 20 8.99 17.59 50.90
C SER A 20 7.47 17.64 50.73
N ALA A 21 6.97 18.64 50.01
CA ALA A 21 5.58 18.67 49.58
C ALA A 21 5.37 17.53 48.58
N GLN A 22 5.17 16.30 49.07
CA GLN A 22 4.29 15.39 48.36
C GLN A 22 2.92 16.06 48.42
N ALA A 23 2.28 16.26 47.27
CA ALA A 23 0.87 16.63 47.27
C ALA A 23 0.12 15.45 47.94
N GLU A 24 -0.23 15.60 49.22
CA GLU A 24 -1.19 14.69 49.85
C GLU A 24 -2.57 15.05 49.30
N PHE A 25 -3.26 14.05 48.75
CA PHE A 25 -4.67 14.17 48.38
C PHE A 25 -5.52 14.01 49.65
N ASP A 26 -6.54 14.86 49.80
CA ASP A 26 -7.51 14.76 50.90
C ASP A 26 -8.40 13.51 50.74
N THR A 27 -8.66 13.11 49.50
CA THR A 27 -9.48 11.94 49.15
C THR A 27 -8.73 11.05 48.16
N ILE A 28 -8.67 9.75 48.45
CA ILE A 28 -8.13 8.73 47.54
C ILE A 28 -9.20 7.67 47.32
N ILE A 29 -9.55 7.41 46.06
CA ILE A 29 -10.53 6.41 45.64
C ILE A 29 -9.80 5.32 44.88
N ASN A 30 -9.86 4.07 45.34
CA ASN A 30 -9.23 2.92 44.67
C ASN A 30 -10.32 1.96 44.16
N ALA A 31 -10.56 1.97 42.86
CA ALA A 31 -11.60 1.18 42.23
C ALA A 31 -11.00 0.01 41.42
N PRO A 32 -11.30 -1.26 41.75
CA PRO A 32 -12.06 -1.76 42.91
C PRO A 32 -11.27 -1.73 44.23
N PRO A 33 -11.93 -1.81 45.41
CA PRO A 33 -13.37 -2.06 45.59
C PRO A 33 -14.23 -0.79 45.66
N ASP A 34 -13.64 0.40 45.68
CA ASP A 34 -14.40 1.63 45.88
C ASP A 34 -15.33 1.90 44.69
N THR A 35 -16.53 2.38 44.99
CA THR A 35 -17.46 2.85 43.95
C THR A 35 -17.01 4.20 43.44
N VAL A 36 -16.88 4.33 42.12
CA VAL A 36 -16.48 5.59 41.49
C VAL A 36 -17.68 6.54 41.42
N PRO A 37 -17.58 7.79 41.94
CA PRO A 37 -18.60 8.81 41.74
C PRO A 37 -18.65 9.26 40.28
N THR A 38 -19.66 10.06 39.91
CA THR A 38 -19.75 10.64 38.54
C THR A 38 -18.79 11.81 38.33
N SER A 39 -18.18 12.34 39.39
CA SER A 39 -17.14 13.38 39.30
C SER A 39 -16.26 13.38 40.54
N ILE A 40 -15.05 13.92 40.40
CA ILE A 40 -14.13 14.22 41.50
C ILE A 40 -13.68 15.68 41.42
N ASP A 41 -13.32 16.29 42.57
CA ASP A 41 -12.89 17.69 42.67
C ASP A 41 -11.54 17.78 43.42
N SER A 42 -11.15 18.99 43.80
CA SER A 42 -9.83 19.36 44.28
C SER A 42 -9.31 18.45 45.40
N ASN A 43 -8.01 18.21 45.38
CA ASN A 43 -7.32 17.30 46.29
C ASN A 43 -7.91 15.88 46.32
N THR A 44 -8.41 15.39 45.18
CA THR A 44 -8.88 14.00 45.03
C THR A 44 -8.03 13.24 44.03
N GLN A 45 -7.60 12.05 44.41
CA GLN A 45 -7.01 11.06 43.52
C GLN A 45 -7.98 9.89 43.32
N LEU A 46 -8.12 9.43 42.08
CA LEU A 46 -8.83 8.23 41.71
C LEU A 46 -7.90 7.26 40.99
N ASN A 47 -7.78 6.04 41.50
CA ASN A 47 -6.98 4.96 40.93
C ASN A 47 -7.92 3.86 40.42
N LEU A 48 -8.00 3.70 39.11
CA LEU A 48 -8.75 2.66 38.42
C LEU A 48 -7.82 1.49 38.07
N SER A 49 -8.08 0.34 38.67
CA SER A 49 -7.36 -0.92 38.45
C SER A 49 -8.20 -1.90 37.62
N GLU A 50 -7.61 -3.04 37.26
CA GLU A 50 -8.30 -4.10 36.52
C GLU A 50 -9.61 -4.53 37.21
N GLY A 51 -10.67 -4.73 36.41
CA GLY A 51 -12.02 -5.04 36.90
C GLY A 51 -12.81 -3.85 37.45
N GLY A 52 -12.19 -2.66 37.58
CA GLY A 52 -12.88 -1.43 37.96
C GLY A 52 -13.65 -0.81 36.79
N ALA A 53 -14.66 0.00 37.10
CA ALA A 53 -15.42 0.73 36.09
C ALA A 53 -15.70 2.19 36.50
N ILE A 54 -15.57 3.10 35.55
CA ILE A 54 -16.06 4.49 35.63
C ILE A 54 -17.20 4.61 34.63
N GLY A 55 -18.36 5.09 35.08
CA GLY A 55 -19.53 5.28 34.21
C GLY A 55 -19.37 6.46 33.25
N SER A 56 -20.31 6.58 32.31
CA SER A 56 -20.30 7.63 31.29
C SER A 56 -20.39 9.03 31.88
N LEU A 57 -19.92 10.04 31.15
CA LEU A 57 -19.99 11.46 31.54
C LEU A 57 -19.23 11.79 32.83
N PHE A 58 -18.13 11.07 33.11
CA PHE A 58 -17.30 11.33 34.28
C PHE A 58 -16.50 12.64 34.15
N HIS A 59 -16.52 13.48 35.20
CA HIS A 59 -15.76 14.73 35.22
C HIS A 59 -14.59 14.67 36.21
N ALA A 60 -13.37 14.81 35.69
CA ALA A 60 -12.18 15.04 36.49
C ALA A 60 -12.00 16.56 36.69
N GLY A 61 -12.38 17.05 37.86
CA GLY A 61 -12.45 18.47 38.17
C GLY A 61 -13.75 19.15 37.74
N HIS A 62 -13.94 20.39 38.18
CA HIS A 62 -15.14 21.17 37.95
C HIS A 62 -15.08 21.92 36.61
N PHE A 63 -16.18 21.90 35.86
CA PHE A 63 -16.30 22.60 34.57
C PHE A 63 -16.17 24.13 34.62
N HIS A 64 -16.15 24.72 35.82
CA HIS A 64 -15.95 26.16 36.01
C HIS A 64 -14.47 26.54 36.10
N GLY A 65 -13.57 25.55 36.05
CA GLY A 65 -12.13 25.77 36.01
C GLY A 65 -11.52 26.19 37.35
N THR A 66 -12.16 25.84 38.47
CA THR A 66 -11.71 26.21 39.83
C THR A 66 -10.99 25.09 40.56
N SER A 67 -10.97 23.88 40.00
CA SER A 67 -10.36 22.73 40.66
C SER A 67 -8.85 22.78 40.61
N THR A 68 -8.21 22.24 41.64
CA THR A 68 -6.74 22.11 41.71
C THR A 68 -6.37 20.76 42.30
N ASN A 69 -5.25 20.18 41.87
CA ASN A 69 -4.75 18.92 42.43
C ASN A 69 -5.77 17.77 42.33
N VAL A 70 -6.30 17.54 41.12
CA VAL A 70 -7.17 16.40 40.80
C VAL A 70 -6.38 15.38 39.99
N GLU A 71 -6.39 14.11 40.38
CA GLU A 71 -5.65 13.07 39.64
C GLU A 71 -6.52 11.85 39.36
N VAL A 72 -6.49 11.36 38.12
CA VAL A 72 -7.14 10.13 37.69
C VAL A 72 -6.09 9.21 37.08
N ASN A 73 -5.82 8.08 37.71
CA ASN A 73 -4.88 7.05 37.26
C ASN A 73 -5.64 5.84 36.72
N ILE A 74 -5.58 5.61 35.42
CA ILE A 74 -6.21 4.49 34.72
C ILE A 74 -5.12 3.47 34.38
N MET A 75 -4.99 2.46 35.24
CA MET A 75 -4.01 1.37 35.11
C MET A 75 -4.66 0.10 34.50
N GLY A 76 -5.98 -0.01 34.55
CA GLY A 76 -6.78 -1.11 34.04
C GLY A 76 -8.27 -0.76 34.06
N GLY A 77 -9.14 -1.74 33.81
CA GLY A 77 -10.59 -1.55 33.88
C GLY A 77 -11.15 -0.77 32.69
N THR A 78 -12.39 -0.28 32.86
CA THR A 78 -13.13 0.40 31.78
C THR A 78 -13.64 1.77 32.24
N VAL A 79 -13.33 2.82 31.48
CA VAL A 79 -14.03 4.11 31.54
C VAL A 79 -14.97 4.16 30.35
N ASP A 80 -16.25 4.38 30.61
CA ASP A 80 -17.27 4.50 29.57
C ASP A 80 -17.13 5.84 28.79
N ASP A 81 -18.05 6.11 27.86
CA ASP A 81 -18.00 7.30 27.00
C ASP A 81 -18.04 8.65 27.77
N TYR A 82 -17.51 9.69 27.15
CA TYR A 82 -17.55 11.09 27.62
C TYR A 82 -16.78 11.37 28.93
N LEU A 83 -15.55 10.85 29.05
CA LEU A 83 -14.60 11.34 30.04
C LEU A 83 -14.27 12.82 29.76
N ARG A 84 -14.28 13.66 30.81
CA ARG A 84 -13.88 15.08 30.69
C ARG A 84 -12.83 15.46 31.71
N ALA A 85 -11.70 15.96 31.23
CA ALA A 85 -10.62 16.49 32.06
C ALA A 85 -10.69 18.03 32.09
N TYR A 86 -10.97 18.60 33.26
CA TYR A 86 -11.07 20.05 33.45
C TYR A 86 -9.82 20.65 34.10
N ASN A 87 -9.82 21.97 34.30
CA ASN A 87 -8.69 22.70 34.87
C ASN A 87 -8.17 22.06 36.17
N GLY A 88 -6.84 21.98 36.31
CA GLY A 88 -6.20 21.44 37.50
C GLY A 88 -6.27 19.93 37.65
N SER A 89 -6.81 19.22 36.64
CA SER A 89 -6.80 17.76 36.58
C SER A 89 -5.62 17.20 35.79
N THR A 90 -5.09 16.09 36.28
CA THR A 90 -4.14 15.22 35.57
C THR A 90 -4.78 13.86 35.37
N VAL A 91 -4.90 13.41 34.13
CA VAL A 91 -5.38 12.06 33.80
C VAL A 91 -4.23 11.25 33.23
N ASN A 92 -3.85 10.17 33.92
CA ASN A 92 -2.78 9.26 33.50
C ASN A 92 -3.40 7.94 33.03
N ILE A 93 -3.10 7.53 31.80
CA ILE A 93 -3.56 6.29 31.19
C ILE A 93 -2.35 5.42 30.89
N SER A 94 -2.24 4.29 31.60
CA SER A 94 -1.17 3.30 31.40
C SER A 94 -1.71 1.91 31.02
N GLY A 95 -3.01 1.69 31.16
CA GLY A 95 -3.72 0.48 30.76
C GLY A 95 -5.22 0.71 30.66
N GLY A 96 -6.01 -0.37 30.58
CA GLY A 96 -7.47 -0.30 30.50
C GLY A 96 -8.00 0.30 29.19
N SER A 97 -9.31 0.55 29.17
CA SER A 97 -10.01 1.15 28.02
C SER A 97 -10.80 2.38 28.44
N VAL A 98 -10.58 3.52 27.79
CA VAL A 98 -11.44 4.70 27.84
C VAL A 98 -12.34 4.72 26.61
N GLY A 99 -13.62 4.97 26.81
CA GLY A 99 -14.63 5.05 25.75
C GLY A 99 -14.42 6.23 24.80
N ASN A 100 -15.46 6.49 24.02
CA ASN A 100 -15.47 7.53 23.00
C ASN A 100 -15.68 8.92 23.61
N HIS A 101 -15.39 9.96 22.82
CA HIS A 101 -15.63 11.37 23.18
C HIS A 101 -14.90 11.82 24.45
N PHE A 102 -13.64 11.41 24.61
CA PHE A 102 -12.78 11.99 25.65
C PHE A 102 -12.50 13.46 25.28
N GLU A 103 -12.72 14.38 26.20
CA GLU A 103 -12.42 15.80 26.04
C GLU A 103 -11.47 16.28 27.13
N SER A 104 -10.39 16.96 26.76
CA SER A 104 -9.50 17.66 27.71
C SER A 104 -9.60 19.17 27.52
N TYR A 105 -9.82 19.91 28.61
CA TYR A 105 -10.07 21.35 28.60
C TYR A 105 -8.90 22.15 29.18
N ALA A 106 -9.02 23.47 29.16
CA ALA A 106 -8.00 24.41 29.60
C ALA A 106 -7.35 24.09 30.95
N GLY A 107 -6.03 23.94 30.94
CA GLY A 107 -5.23 23.66 32.13
C GLY A 107 -5.41 22.26 32.72
N SER A 108 -5.95 21.32 31.94
CA SER A 108 -5.82 19.89 32.21
C SER A 108 -4.54 19.33 31.58
N VAL A 109 -4.03 18.25 32.16
CA VAL A 109 -2.95 17.44 31.61
C VAL A 109 -3.44 16.02 31.41
N VAL A 110 -3.22 15.46 30.22
CA VAL A 110 -3.52 14.06 29.92
C VAL A 110 -2.23 13.37 29.47
N ASN A 111 -1.90 12.24 30.09
CA ASN A 111 -0.73 11.44 29.76
C ASN A 111 -1.18 10.04 29.34
N ILE A 112 -0.83 9.63 28.13
CA ILE A 112 -1.12 8.30 27.59
C ILE A 112 0.19 7.56 27.36
N THR A 113 0.37 6.48 28.10
CA THR A 113 1.56 5.61 28.06
C THR A 113 1.20 4.17 27.66
N GLY A 114 -0.09 3.82 27.72
CA GLY A 114 -0.64 2.52 27.39
C GLY A 114 -2.17 2.56 27.36
N GLY A 115 -2.81 1.39 27.26
CA GLY A 115 -4.28 1.28 27.18
C GLY A 115 -4.85 1.76 25.84
N THR A 116 -6.19 1.81 25.77
CA THR A 116 -6.93 2.25 24.58
C THR A 116 -7.81 3.45 24.91
N VAL A 117 -7.80 4.48 24.07
CA VAL A 117 -8.79 5.57 24.07
C VAL A 117 -9.67 5.41 22.84
N GLY A 118 -10.99 5.48 23.01
CA GLY A 118 -11.96 5.33 21.93
C GLY A 118 -11.92 6.46 20.90
N ARG A 119 -12.96 6.52 20.06
CA ARG A 119 -13.11 7.51 18.99
C ARG A 119 -13.33 8.93 19.54
N SER A 120 -12.94 9.93 18.75
CA SER A 120 -13.24 11.35 18.94
C SER A 120 -12.63 11.94 20.22
N TYR A 121 -11.32 11.80 20.40
CA TYR A 121 -10.62 12.58 21.44
C TYR A 121 -10.38 14.01 20.94
N ASP A 122 -11.00 15.00 21.58
CA ASP A 122 -10.71 16.44 21.42
C ASP A 122 -9.82 16.98 22.57
N ALA A 123 -8.58 17.33 22.25
CA ALA A 123 -7.69 18.09 23.13
C ALA A 123 -7.93 19.59 22.93
N SER A 124 -8.72 20.21 23.79
CA SER A 124 -9.23 21.57 23.63
C SER A 124 -8.56 22.61 24.53
N LEU A 125 -8.51 23.85 24.03
CA LEU A 125 -8.37 25.11 24.79
C LEU A 125 -7.19 25.19 25.77
N ASN A 126 -5.92 25.09 25.36
CA ASN A 126 -4.77 25.10 26.28
C ASN A 126 -4.73 23.90 27.25
N SER A 127 -5.27 22.75 26.84
CA SER A 127 -4.90 21.47 27.46
C SER A 127 -3.51 21.03 27.00
N LEU A 128 -2.85 20.23 27.83
CA LEU A 128 -1.60 19.56 27.48
C LEU A 128 -1.86 18.05 27.38
N LEU A 129 -1.65 17.48 26.20
CA LEU A 129 -1.69 16.05 25.97
C LEU A 129 -0.28 15.54 25.66
N ASN A 130 0.14 14.48 26.36
CA ASN A 130 1.36 13.75 26.08
C ASN A 130 1.02 12.29 25.75
N VAL A 131 1.50 11.79 24.61
CA VAL A 131 1.33 10.40 24.18
C VAL A 131 2.70 9.77 23.93
N SER A 132 2.95 8.64 24.56
CA SER A 132 4.19 7.87 24.43
C SER A 132 3.95 6.37 24.18
N GLY A 133 2.69 5.93 24.26
CA GLY A 133 2.26 4.56 24.03
C GLY A 133 0.74 4.46 24.03
N GLY A 134 0.21 3.24 23.95
CA GLY A 134 -1.23 2.99 23.84
C GLY A 134 -1.79 3.29 22.45
N SER A 135 -3.10 3.13 22.31
CA SER A 135 -3.83 3.39 21.07
C SER A 135 -4.88 4.49 21.27
N VAL A 136 -4.88 5.49 20.41
CA VAL A 136 -5.95 6.49 20.31
C VAL A 136 -6.78 6.17 19.08
N GLY A 137 -8.09 6.01 19.29
CA GLY A 137 -9.04 5.62 18.26
C GLY A 137 -9.20 6.67 17.16
N THR A 138 -10.23 6.48 16.34
CA THR A 138 -10.46 7.33 15.17
C THR A 138 -10.81 8.77 15.55
N GLU A 139 -10.45 9.74 14.70
CA GLU A 139 -10.81 11.17 14.85
C GLU A 139 -10.20 11.87 16.07
N PHE A 140 -8.89 11.82 16.21
CA PHE A 140 -8.16 12.69 17.12
C PHE A 140 -8.16 14.15 16.64
N THR A 141 -8.45 15.09 17.54
CA THR A 141 -8.40 16.52 17.27
C THR A 141 -7.51 17.22 18.28
N ALA A 142 -6.40 17.81 17.81
CA ALA A 142 -5.71 18.87 18.51
C ALA A 142 -6.50 20.17 18.32
N GLY A 143 -7.36 20.48 19.28
CA GLY A 143 -8.23 21.65 19.30
C GLY A 143 -7.47 22.95 19.54
N PHE A 144 -8.19 24.07 19.47
CA PHE A 144 -7.61 25.42 19.50
C PHE A 144 -6.67 25.65 20.70
N SER A 145 -5.47 26.16 20.43
CA SER A 145 -4.46 26.48 21.46
C SER A 145 -4.01 25.29 22.33
N SER A 146 -4.36 24.05 21.97
CA SER A 146 -3.86 22.86 22.67
C SER A 146 -2.37 22.64 22.41
N ILE A 147 -1.70 21.94 23.33
CA ILE A 147 -0.34 21.44 23.14
C ILE A 147 -0.42 19.91 23.15
N VAL A 148 -0.02 19.29 22.05
CA VAL A 148 -0.05 17.84 21.87
C VAL A 148 1.36 17.36 21.55
N ASN A 149 1.94 16.56 22.45
CA ASN A 149 3.25 15.96 22.28
C ASN A 149 3.08 14.45 22.06
N ILE A 150 3.63 13.93 20.97
CA ILE A 150 3.56 12.52 20.61
C ILE A 150 4.97 12.00 20.40
N SER A 151 5.30 10.94 21.13
CA SER A 151 6.61 10.27 21.10
C SER A 151 6.51 8.77 20.84
N GLY A 152 5.29 8.25 20.73
CA GLY A 152 4.97 6.85 20.53
C GLY A 152 3.46 6.62 20.58
N GLY A 153 3.05 5.36 20.50
CA GLY A 153 1.64 4.96 20.42
C GLY A 153 1.11 4.91 18.99
N SER A 154 -0.15 4.49 18.83
CA SER A 154 -0.82 4.35 17.54
C SER A 154 -2.05 5.25 17.45
N PHE A 155 -2.19 5.99 16.36
CA PHE A 155 -3.38 6.80 16.03
C PHE A 155 -4.09 6.18 14.83
N ASP A 156 -5.38 5.87 14.96
CA ASP A 156 -5.99 4.93 14.00
C ASP A 156 -6.26 5.51 12.61
N GLU A 157 -7.06 6.57 12.44
CA GLU A 157 -7.45 6.98 11.07
C GLU A 157 -7.38 8.46 10.76
N ARG A 158 -7.73 9.35 11.70
CA ARG A 158 -7.84 10.78 11.40
C ARG A 158 -7.24 11.62 12.51
N PHE A 159 -6.28 12.45 12.15
CA PHE A 159 -5.64 13.44 12.99
C PHE A 159 -5.95 14.84 12.45
N ILE A 160 -6.54 15.71 13.26
CA ILE A 160 -6.80 17.10 12.88
C ILE A 160 -6.07 18.04 13.84
N ALA A 161 -5.18 18.90 13.32
CA ALA A 161 -4.65 20.05 14.03
C ALA A 161 -5.45 21.30 13.64
N LYS A 162 -6.21 21.85 14.60
CA LYS A 162 -6.99 23.07 14.41
C LYS A 162 -6.15 24.33 14.65
N ASP A 163 -6.67 25.48 14.25
CA ASP A 163 -6.02 26.79 14.41
C ASP A 163 -5.43 27.00 15.83
N SER A 164 -4.25 27.62 15.88
CA SER A 164 -3.49 27.92 17.10
C SER A 164 -3.02 26.70 17.92
N SER A 165 -3.36 25.45 17.53
CA SER A 165 -2.82 24.25 18.19
C SER A 165 -1.32 24.09 17.91
N LYS A 166 -0.62 23.43 18.85
CA LYS A 166 0.79 23.10 18.73
C LYS A 166 0.97 21.60 18.86
N VAL A 167 1.33 20.96 17.77
CA VAL A 167 1.56 19.52 17.71
C VAL A 167 3.04 19.27 17.49
N ARG A 168 3.64 18.44 18.35
CA ARG A 168 5.02 17.98 18.20
C ARG A 168 5.02 16.45 18.13
N LEU A 169 5.44 15.92 16.99
CA LEU A 169 5.45 14.50 16.69
C LEU A 169 6.89 13.99 16.56
N SER A 170 7.26 13.01 17.36
CA SER A 170 8.62 12.47 17.46
C SER A 170 8.68 10.95 17.40
N GLY A 171 7.54 10.29 17.16
CA GLY A 171 7.43 8.83 17.08
C GLY A 171 5.99 8.34 17.02
N GLY A 172 5.82 7.02 16.92
CA GLY A 172 4.52 6.35 16.81
C GLY A 172 4.07 6.08 15.37
N THR A 173 2.88 5.48 15.24
CA THR A 173 2.28 5.10 13.95
C THR A 173 0.93 5.78 13.74
N PHE A 174 0.62 6.07 12.48
CA PHE A 174 -0.65 6.64 12.05
C PHE A 174 -1.26 5.67 11.05
N GLY A 175 -2.50 5.25 11.26
CA GLY A 175 -3.25 4.58 10.21
C GLY A 175 -3.94 5.59 9.31
N ARG A 176 -4.76 5.07 8.40
CA ARG A 176 -5.27 5.83 7.27
C ARG A 176 -6.78 5.83 7.16
N ASN A 177 -7.34 7.00 6.86
CA ASN A 177 -8.73 7.18 6.46
C ASN A 177 -8.85 7.33 4.93
N TYR A 178 -10.06 7.13 4.39
CA TYR A 178 -10.36 7.30 2.97
C TYR A 178 -10.17 8.73 2.44
N ASN A 179 -10.28 9.75 3.30
CA ASN A 179 -10.21 11.15 2.87
C ASN A 179 -8.85 11.80 3.18
N PHE A 180 -8.41 11.69 4.44
CA PHE A 180 -7.09 12.13 4.85
C PHE A 180 -6.68 11.49 6.17
N SER A 181 -5.39 11.20 6.32
CA SER A 181 -4.83 10.71 7.58
C SER A 181 -4.54 11.88 8.53
N VAL A 182 -3.82 12.89 8.03
CA VAL A 182 -3.48 14.11 8.78
C VAL A 182 -4.01 15.36 8.08
N ARG A 183 -4.72 16.22 8.81
CA ARG A 183 -5.13 17.56 8.35
C ARG A 183 -4.70 18.64 9.33
N VAL A 184 -3.87 19.54 8.85
CA VAL A 184 -3.29 20.67 9.58
C VAL A 184 -3.88 21.96 9.04
N GLU A 185 -4.72 22.61 9.84
CA GLU A 185 -5.40 23.86 9.49
C GLU A 185 -4.47 25.07 9.64
N SER A 186 -4.76 26.13 8.90
CA SER A 186 -4.04 27.40 8.99
C SER A 186 -3.97 27.92 10.44
N GLY A 187 -2.83 28.47 10.82
CA GLY A 187 -2.60 29.05 12.15
C GLY A 187 -2.17 28.04 13.22
N SER A 188 -2.13 26.74 12.90
CA SER A 188 -1.49 25.73 13.75
C SER A 188 0.03 25.67 13.54
N GLU A 189 0.74 25.09 14.51
CA GLU A 189 2.17 24.77 14.46
C GLU A 189 2.33 23.25 14.54
N PHE A 190 2.69 22.60 13.44
CA PHE A 190 2.83 21.15 13.34
C PHE A 190 4.30 20.78 13.11
N THR A 191 4.96 20.28 14.15
CA THR A 191 6.40 19.96 14.12
C THR A 191 6.63 18.46 14.05
N LEU A 192 7.37 18.02 13.04
CA LEU A 192 7.95 16.67 12.95
C LEU A 192 9.38 16.69 13.48
N VAL A 193 9.67 15.87 14.48
CA VAL A 193 10.95 15.79 15.17
C VAL A 193 11.63 14.47 14.81
N GLY A 194 12.79 14.54 14.18
CA GLY A 194 13.42 13.37 13.58
C GLY A 194 14.67 13.73 12.78
N ASN A 195 15.06 12.85 11.88
CA ASN A 195 16.19 13.09 10.98
C ASN A 195 15.93 12.46 9.61
N GLU A 196 16.91 12.59 8.71
CA GLU A 196 16.87 11.95 7.40
C GLU A 196 15.65 12.37 6.57
N PHE A 197 15.25 13.64 6.68
CA PHE A 197 14.09 14.17 5.96
C PHE A 197 14.36 14.30 4.44
N ARG A 198 13.37 13.93 3.64
CA ARG A 198 13.41 13.95 2.17
C ARG A 198 12.11 14.47 1.60
N VAL A 199 12.19 15.22 0.50
CA VAL A 199 11.05 15.54 -0.36
C VAL A 199 11.29 14.88 -1.71
N ASN A 200 10.36 14.04 -2.16
CA ASN A 200 10.44 13.30 -3.42
C ASN A 200 11.77 12.54 -3.54
N GLY A 201 12.13 11.81 -2.48
CA GLY A 201 13.40 11.06 -2.37
C GLY A 201 14.67 11.91 -2.15
N THR A 202 14.61 13.23 -2.38
CA THR A 202 15.76 14.12 -2.27
C THR A 202 15.97 14.59 -0.82
N PRO A 203 17.17 14.41 -0.23
CA PRO A 203 17.45 14.89 1.12
C PRO A 203 17.29 16.40 1.26
N LEU A 204 16.61 16.83 2.33
CA LEU A 204 16.51 18.25 2.68
C LEU A 204 17.81 18.77 3.29
N THR A 205 18.17 20.01 2.94
CA THR A 205 19.35 20.71 3.48
C THR A 205 18.93 21.72 4.57
N GLY A 206 19.86 22.14 5.43
CA GLY A 206 19.59 23.05 6.55
C GLY A 206 19.16 22.37 7.85
N LEU A 207 19.12 21.03 7.87
CA LEU A 207 18.78 20.19 9.02
C LEU A 207 19.94 19.31 9.50
N GLU A 208 21.18 19.61 9.06
CA GLU A 208 22.38 18.82 9.36
C GLU A 208 22.87 19.00 10.81
N THR A 209 22.49 20.11 11.46
CA THR A 209 22.82 20.39 12.86
C THR A 209 21.63 20.04 13.75
N LEU A 210 21.84 19.23 14.78
CA LEU A 210 20.78 18.85 15.72
C LEU A 210 20.14 20.06 16.39
N GLY A 211 18.81 20.02 16.54
CA GLY A 211 17.99 21.09 17.10
C GLY A 211 17.70 22.24 16.12
N THR A 212 18.21 22.22 14.88
CA THR A 212 17.75 23.18 13.87
C THR A 212 16.34 22.83 13.42
N SER A 213 15.59 23.86 13.05
CA SER A 213 14.25 23.71 12.50
C SER A 213 14.11 24.42 11.16
N LEU A 214 13.32 23.81 10.28
CA LEU A 214 12.99 24.29 8.95
C LEU A 214 11.47 24.30 8.78
N GLN A 215 10.90 25.43 8.38
CA GLN A 215 9.52 25.49 7.91
C GLN A 215 9.48 25.03 6.45
N LEU A 216 8.53 24.17 6.11
CA LEU A 216 8.39 23.59 4.78
C LEU A 216 6.95 23.70 4.29
N ASP A 217 6.77 24.25 3.09
CA ASP A 217 5.53 24.16 2.35
C ASP A 217 5.66 23.08 1.28
N LEU A 218 4.81 22.07 1.36
CA LEU A 218 4.69 21.05 0.32
C LEU A 218 3.81 21.55 -0.82
N THR A 219 3.79 20.85 -1.94
CA THR A 219 2.84 20.96 -3.06
C THR A 219 1.97 19.70 -3.14
N ASP A 220 0.92 19.68 -3.97
CA ASP A 220 -0.07 18.59 -3.98
C ASP A 220 0.47 17.22 -4.41
N SER A 221 1.64 17.20 -5.07
CA SER A 221 2.34 15.99 -5.52
C SER A 221 3.52 15.60 -4.63
N ASP A 222 3.86 16.39 -3.61
CA ASP A 222 5.06 16.13 -2.83
C ASP A 222 4.86 14.97 -1.84
N LEU A 223 5.88 14.10 -1.80
CA LEU A 223 6.08 13.07 -0.80
C LEU A 223 7.15 13.53 0.18
N LEU A 224 6.75 13.82 1.42
CA LEU A 224 7.68 14.03 2.53
C LEU A 224 7.93 12.68 3.22
N SER A 225 9.18 12.30 3.41
CA SER A 225 9.56 11.12 4.19
C SER A 225 10.71 11.43 5.13
N GLY A 226 10.90 10.58 6.15
CA GLY A 226 11.98 10.71 7.10
C GLY A 226 11.93 9.64 8.20
N ILE A 227 12.76 9.82 9.21
CA ILE A 227 12.82 8.94 10.39
C ILE A 227 12.50 9.77 11.63
N PHE A 228 11.46 9.40 12.37
CA PHE A 228 11.14 10.03 13.66
C PHE A 228 12.25 9.80 14.70
N ALA A 229 12.27 10.62 15.76
CA ALA A 229 13.26 10.52 16.83
C ALA A 229 13.23 9.17 17.59
N ASP A 230 12.13 8.43 17.55
CA ASP A 230 12.02 7.05 18.07
C ASP A 230 12.60 5.99 17.11
N GLY A 231 12.99 6.37 15.90
CA GLY A 231 13.53 5.49 14.85
C GLY A 231 12.49 4.98 13.85
N THR A 232 11.22 5.33 14.00
CA THR A 232 10.13 4.90 13.12
C THR A 232 10.19 5.66 11.78
N PRO A 233 10.25 4.98 10.63
CA PRO A 233 10.10 5.62 9.33
C PRO A 233 8.70 6.20 9.16
N PHE A 234 8.56 7.27 8.39
CA PHE A 234 7.26 7.83 8.04
C PHE A 234 7.23 8.36 6.61
N ALA A 235 6.01 8.47 6.06
CA ALA A 235 5.69 9.12 4.81
C ALA A 235 4.45 9.98 4.99
N PHE A 236 4.44 11.17 4.39
CA PHE A 236 3.26 12.03 4.27
C PHE A 236 3.16 12.47 2.81
N HIS A 237 2.01 12.19 2.18
CA HIS A 237 1.79 12.47 0.78
C HIS A 237 0.59 13.39 0.63
N ARG A 238 0.72 14.49 -0.11
CA ARG A 238 -0.29 15.55 -0.12
C ARG A 238 -1.66 15.19 -0.73
N ARG A 239 -1.77 14.08 -1.49
CA ARG A 239 -3.07 13.52 -1.89
C ARG A 239 -3.84 12.90 -0.73
N ASP A 240 -3.14 12.48 0.33
CA ASP A 240 -3.68 11.83 1.53
C ASP A 240 -3.58 12.71 2.78
N ASP A 241 -2.67 13.68 2.81
CA ASP A 241 -2.43 14.55 3.95
C ASP A 241 -2.50 16.03 3.56
N SER A 242 -3.12 16.84 4.40
CA SER A 242 -3.31 18.26 4.13
C SER A 242 -2.54 19.10 5.13
N PHE A 243 -1.58 19.87 4.63
CA PHE A 243 -0.81 20.84 5.43
C PHE A 243 -1.03 22.24 4.87
N ALA A 244 -1.74 23.10 5.61
CA ALA A 244 -1.88 24.50 5.24
C ALA A 244 -0.50 25.20 5.18
N SER A 245 -0.35 26.17 4.28
CA SER A 245 0.93 26.90 4.12
C SER A 245 1.37 27.56 5.43
N GLY A 246 2.66 27.44 5.72
CA GLY A 246 3.32 27.98 6.91
C GLY A 246 3.09 27.19 8.20
N THR A 247 2.44 26.01 8.15
CA THR A 247 2.11 25.24 9.37
C THR A 247 3.08 24.11 9.69
N LEU A 248 3.75 23.55 8.68
CA LEU A 248 4.63 22.40 8.82
C LEU A 248 6.07 22.82 9.12
N HIS A 249 6.59 22.29 10.22
CA HIS A 249 7.96 22.47 10.68
C HIS A 249 8.64 21.11 10.82
N LEU A 250 9.90 21.04 10.42
CA LEU A 250 10.78 19.91 10.66
C LEU A 250 11.81 20.32 11.70
N GLU A 251 12.14 19.45 12.65
CA GLU A 251 13.15 19.67 13.68
C GLU A 251 14.12 18.50 13.69
N SER A 252 15.41 18.80 13.50
CA SER A 252 16.48 17.80 13.47
C SER A 252 16.75 17.25 14.88
N ALA A 253 16.70 15.93 15.05
CA ALA A 253 16.91 15.22 16.29
C ALA A 253 17.81 14.00 16.09
N THR A 254 18.34 13.47 17.19
CA THR A 254 19.04 12.18 17.17
C THR A 254 18.05 11.06 16.93
N ILE A 255 18.39 10.14 16.03
CA ILE A 255 17.63 8.90 15.81
C ILE A 255 18.45 7.69 16.28
N PRO A 256 17.81 6.60 16.74
CA PRO A 256 18.50 5.37 17.13
C PRO A 256 19.31 4.78 15.97
N SER A 257 20.42 4.11 16.27
CA SER A 257 21.16 3.34 15.25
C SER A 257 20.27 2.25 14.63
N ILE A 258 20.51 1.95 13.36
CA ILE A 258 19.81 0.86 12.65
C ILE A 258 20.04 -0.45 13.40
N GLY A 259 18.97 -1.24 13.55
CA GLY A 259 18.98 -2.53 14.22
C GLY A 259 19.63 -3.63 13.38
N PRO A 260 19.32 -4.91 13.68
CA PRO A 260 19.78 -6.04 12.88
C PRO A 260 19.40 -5.91 11.40
N ALA A 261 20.28 -6.36 10.51
CA ALA A 261 20.04 -6.37 9.06
C ALA A 261 18.89 -7.29 8.66
N ILE A 262 18.58 -8.32 9.44
CA ILE A 262 17.41 -9.19 9.24
C ILE A 262 16.62 -9.18 10.54
N VAL A 263 15.33 -8.90 10.44
CA VAL A 263 14.34 -9.01 11.53
C VAL A 263 13.40 -10.15 11.17
N ASN A 264 13.43 -11.24 11.94
CA ASN A 264 12.54 -12.37 11.75
C ASN A 264 11.25 -12.15 12.55
N ALA A 265 10.15 -11.87 11.85
CA ALA A 265 8.87 -11.51 12.47
C ALA A 265 8.30 -12.59 13.40
N SER A 266 8.68 -13.86 13.22
CA SER A 266 8.21 -14.96 14.06
C SER A 266 8.93 -15.07 15.40
N THR A 267 10.12 -14.47 15.56
CA THR A 267 10.97 -14.70 16.75
C THR A 267 11.51 -13.43 17.38
N ASP A 268 11.66 -12.36 16.59
CA ASP A 268 12.30 -11.14 17.02
C ASP A 268 11.23 -10.12 17.46
N PRO A 269 11.54 -9.23 18.42
CA PRO A 269 10.70 -8.08 18.70
C PRO A 269 10.52 -7.25 17.43
N LEU A 270 9.26 -7.01 17.05
CA LEU A 270 8.94 -6.25 15.86
C LEU A 270 9.16 -4.75 16.11
N PRO A 271 9.91 -4.05 15.23
CA PRO A 271 9.91 -2.60 15.22
C PRO A 271 8.58 -2.06 14.66
N LEU A 272 8.38 -0.75 14.69
CA LEU A 272 7.24 -0.10 14.01
C LEU A 272 7.47 0.10 12.51
N GLY A 273 8.71 -0.11 12.06
CA GLY A 273 9.11 -0.07 10.67
C GLY A 273 10.57 -0.49 10.51
N ILE A 274 11.01 -0.71 9.27
CA ILE A 274 12.40 -1.05 8.95
C ILE A 274 13.07 0.03 8.11
N ARG A 275 14.39 0.14 8.23
CA ARG A 275 15.21 1.18 7.59
C ARG A 275 16.19 0.58 6.58
N ASN A 276 16.93 1.46 5.91
CA ASN A 276 17.89 1.12 4.88
C ASN A 276 18.79 -0.07 5.23
N GLY A 277 18.83 -1.06 4.32
CA GLY A 277 19.62 -2.27 4.47
C GLY A 277 19.03 -3.31 5.42
N GLN A 278 17.87 -3.07 6.03
CA GLN A 278 17.16 -4.07 6.82
C GLN A 278 16.17 -4.87 5.95
N THR A 279 16.01 -6.14 6.28
CA THR A 279 14.98 -7.03 5.75
C THR A 279 14.03 -7.46 6.86
N LEU A 280 12.72 -7.23 6.72
CA LEU A 280 11.71 -7.90 7.52
C LEU A 280 11.33 -9.21 6.84
N TRP A 281 11.52 -10.31 7.56
CA TRP A 281 11.18 -11.65 7.09
C TRP A 281 9.92 -12.16 7.79
N VAL A 282 8.84 -12.31 7.04
CA VAL A 282 7.53 -12.76 7.52
C VAL A 282 7.29 -14.19 7.03
N ARG A 283 7.02 -15.08 7.97
CA ARG A 283 6.82 -16.53 7.76
C ARG A 283 5.52 -16.99 8.38
N ASP A 284 5.19 -18.26 8.18
CA ASP A 284 4.01 -18.88 8.78
C ASP A 284 3.86 -18.54 10.27
N GLU A 285 2.62 -18.27 10.67
CA GLU A 285 2.21 -17.82 12.02
C GLU A 285 2.71 -16.44 12.47
N ALA A 286 3.61 -15.77 11.72
CA ALA A 286 3.99 -14.39 12.04
C ALA A 286 2.80 -13.45 11.79
N VAL A 287 2.57 -12.54 12.74
CA VAL A 287 1.60 -11.44 12.59
C VAL A 287 2.33 -10.13 12.80
N VAL A 288 2.50 -9.38 11.72
CA VAL A 288 3.02 -8.02 11.76
C VAL A 288 1.83 -7.06 11.95
N PRO A 289 1.87 -6.15 12.95
CA PRO A 289 0.79 -5.19 13.16
C PRO A 289 0.51 -4.31 11.94
N HIS A 290 -0.65 -3.65 11.96
CA HIS A 290 -0.97 -2.64 10.96
C HIS A 290 -0.07 -1.39 11.09
N SER A 291 -0.12 -0.51 10.09
CA SER A 291 0.63 0.76 10.08
C SER A 291 2.14 0.57 10.17
N PHE A 292 2.65 -0.45 9.47
CA PHE A 292 4.08 -0.75 9.41
C PHE A 292 4.72 -0.01 8.24
N ASN A 293 5.87 0.62 8.47
CA ASN A 293 6.53 1.45 7.45
C ASN A 293 7.86 0.84 6.97
N LEU A 294 8.03 0.78 5.66
CA LEU A 294 9.27 0.37 4.99
C LEU A 294 9.96 1.64 4.47
N GLY A 295 11.09 1.99 5.11
CA GLY A 295 11.90 3.12 4.68
C GLY A 295 12.81 2.79 3.49
N LEU A 296 13.41 3.84 2.93
CA LEU A 296 14.37 3.81 1.83
C LEU A 296 15.36 2.64 1.93
N GLY A 297 15.47 1.85 0.86
CA GLY A 297 16.44 0.75 0.72
C GLY A 297 16.20 -0.44 1.64
N SER A 298 15.01 -0.53 2.25
CA SER A 298 14.61 -1.69 3.05
C SER A 298 13.93 -2.75 2.19
N THR A 299 13.81 -3.97 2.73
CA THR A 299 13.17 -5.09 2.05
C THR A 299 12.15 -5.77 2.95
N LEU A 300 10.96 -6.00 2.43
CA LEU A 300 9.96 -6.89 3.03
C LEU A 300 9.94 -8.20 2.24
N LEU A 301 10.10 -9.33 2.94
CA LEU A 301 9.99 -10.67 2.36
C LEU A 301 8.89 -11.44 3.10
N ILE A 302 7.83 -11.79 2.39
CA ILE A 302 6.69 -12.54 2.92
C ILE A 302 6.67 -13.93 2.26
N GLU A 303 7.08 -14.95 3.01
CA GLU A 303 6.93 -16.36 2.61
C GLU A 303 5.60 -16.95 3.10
N GLY A 304 5.02 -16.36 4.16
CA GLY A 304 3.81 -16.80 4.84
C GLY A 304 3.35 -15.77 5.88
N GLY A 305 2.44 -16.17 6.77
CA GLY A 305 1.95 -15.30 7.84
C GLY A 305 1.06 -14.14 7.36
N ALA A 306 0.87 -13.14 8.21
CA ALA A 306 0.02 -11.99 7.94
C ALA A 306 0.69 -10.67 8.36
N LEU A 307 0.62 -9.68 7.48
CA LEU A 307 0.92 -8.28 7.77
C LEU A 307 -0.38 -7.48 7.78
N GLY A 308 -0.56 -6.62 8.78
CA GLY A 308 -1.78 -5.84 8.97
C GLY A 308 -2.05 -4.84 7.84
N ARG A 309 -3.16 -4.12 7.96
CA ARG A 309 -3.52 -3.04 7.03
C ARG A 309 -2.51 -1.88 7.08
N ASN A 310 -2.58 -0.97 6.11
CA ASN A 310 -1.80 0.26 6.08
C ASN A 310 -0.27 0.05 6.07
N LEU A 311 0.20 -0.87 5.24
CA LEU A 311 1.62 -0.93 4.90
C LEU A 311 1.96 0.33 4.09
N GLU A 312 3.05 1.01 4.43
CA GLU A 312 3.60 2.09 3.58
C GLU A 312 5.03 1.74 3.19
N ALA A 313 5.33 1.81 1.89
CA ALA A 313 6.66 1.55 1.35
C ALA A 313 7.16 2.78 0.61
N VAL A 314 8.33 3.31 0.98
CA VAL A 314 9.01 4.41 0.28
C VAL A 314 10.38 3.92 -0.16
N ASP A 315 10.60 3.89 -1.47
CA ASP A 315 11.84 3.40 -2.10
C ASP A 315 12.31 2.07 -1.48
N ALA A 316 11.36 1.13 -1.34
CA ALA A 316 11.56 -0.15 -0.69
C ALA A 316 11.15 -1.30 -1.62
N THR A 317 11.73 -2.48 -1.38
CA THR A 317 11.37 -3.71 -2.11
C THR A 317 10.42 -4.57 -1.28
N VAL A 318 9.27 -4.93 -1.83
CA VAL A 318 8.28 -5.80 -1.20
C VAL A 318 8.13 -7.07 -2.02
N ASN A 319 8.56 -8.21 -1.48
CA ASN A 319 8.46 -9.51 -2.12
C ASN A 319 7.42 -10.37 -1.41
N ILE A 320 6.35 -10.72 -2.11
CA ILE A 320 5.24 -11.53 -1.61
C ILE A 320 5.28 -12.87 -2.35
N LEU A 321 5.78 -13.89 -1.66
CA LEU A 321 5.85 -15.28 -2.13
C LEU A 321 4.66 -16.11 -1.60
N GLY A 322 4.09 -15.68 -0.46
CA GLY A 322 2.95 -16.31 0.21
C GLY A 322 2.32 -15.36 1.24
N GLY A 323 1.50 -15.88 2.15
CA GLY A 323 0.89 -15.11 3.24
C GLY A 323 -0.10 -14.03 2.77
N SER A 324 -0.36 -13.05 3.63
CA SER A 324 -1.27 -11.94 3.33
C SER A 324 -0.74 -10.58 3.79
N VAL A 325 -0.90 -9.55 2.96
CA VAL A 325 -0.83 -8.14 3.34
C VAL A 325 -2.26 -7.60 3.44
N GLY A 326 -2.58 -6.89 4.51
CA GLY A 326 -3.91 -6.31 4.72
C GLY A 326 -4.24 -5.18 3.74
N ASP A 327 -5.43 -4.60 3.91
CA ASP A 327 -5.92 -3.51 3.06
C ASP A 327 -5.08 -2.23 3.17
N ARG A 328 -5.26 -1.30 2.22
CA ARG A 328 -4.65 0.04 2.23
C ARG A 328 -3.12 0.03 2.19
N PHE A 329 -2.54 -0.87 1.42
CA PHE A 329 -1.11 -0.82 1.14
C PHE A 329 -0.82 0.40 0.23
N ASP A 330 0.12 1.26 0.61
CA ASP A 330 0.74 2.26 -0.25
C ASP A 330 2.16 1.86 -0.65
N ALA A 331 2.36 1.59 -1.95
CA ALA A 331 3.67 1.65 -2.56
C ALA A 331 3.89 3.09 -3.07
N LEU A 332 4.86 3.78 -2.49
CA LEU A 332 5.21 5.16 -2.80
C LEU A 332 6.54 5.22 -3.55
N ALA A 333 6.90 6.42 -3.98
CA ALA A 333 8.01 6.71 -4.91
C ALA A 333 9.23 5.80 -4.74
N GLY A 334 9.64 5.17 -5.85
CA GLY A 334 10.78 4.27 -5.96
C GLY A 334 10.53 2.83 -5.50
N SER A 335 9.37 2.51 -4.95
CA SER A 335 9.10 1.17 -4.43
C SER A 335 8.91 0.13 -5.53
N ALA A 336 9.32 -1.10 -5.25
CA ALA A 336 9.12 -2.26 -6.11
C ALA A 336 8.33 -3.34 -5.37
N VAL A 337 7.16 -3.71 -5.88
CA VAL A 337 6.26 -4.71 -5.29
C VAL A 337 6.17 -5.92 -6.21
N ASN A 338 6.69 -7.06 -5.75
CA ASN A 338 6.72 -8.31 -6.49
C ASN A 338 5.78 -9.33 -5.84
N VAL A 339 4.72 -9.72 -6.54
CA VAL A 339 3.72 -10.69 -6.08
C VAL A 339 3.84 -11.95 -6.91
N SER A 340 4.32 -13.04 -6.32
CA SER A 340 4.40 -14.36 -6.95
C SER A 340 3.48 -15.40 -6.30
N GLY A 341 2.93 -15.07 -5.13
CA GLY A 341 1.94 -15.86 -4.40
C GLY A 341 1.28 -15.00 -3.31
N GLY A 342 0.49 -15.62 -2.44
CA GLY A 342 -0.20 -14.91 -1.35
C GLY A 342 -1.27 -13.92 -1.82
N SER A 343 -1.62 -12.98 -0.94
CA SER A 343 -2.64 -11.97 -1.22
C SER A 343 -2.28 -10.58 -0.69
N ILE A 344 -2.58 -9.53 -1.46
CA ILE A 344 -2.73 -8.15 -0.97
C ILE A 344 -4.23 -7.86 -0.83
N GLY A 345 -4.64 -7.22 0.26
CA GLY A 345 -6.02 -6.79 0.50
C GLY A 345 -6.52 -5.71 -0.45
N ASP A 346 -7.67 -5.12 -0.11
CA ASP A 346 -8.30 -4.07 -0.91
C ASP A 346 -7.55 -2.73 -0.78
N TYR A 347 -7.76 -1.81 -1.73
CA TYR A 347 -7.20 -0.47 -1.72
C TYR A 347 -5.67 -0.44 -1.73
N PHE A 348 -5.04 -1.26 -2.56
CA PHE A 348 -3.61 -1.12 -2.85
C PHE A 348 -3.39 0.09 -3.77
N PHE A 349 -2.53 1.02 -3.38
CA PHE A 349 -2.17 2.19 -4.18
C PHE A 349 -0.68 2.16 -4.51
N ALA A 350 -0.35 2.12 -5.80
CA ALA A 350 1.00 2.30 -6.32
C ALA A 350 1.15 3.72 -6.88
N ARG A 351 2.16 4.46 -6.41
CA ARG A 351 2.45 5.84 -6.82
C ARG A 351 3.94 5.98 -7.09
N ASP A 352 4.30 6.32 -8.32
CA ASP A 352 5.71 6.38 -8.75
C ASP A 352 6.47 5.09 -8.37
N SER A 353 5.83 3.94 -8.64
CA SER A 353 6.26 2.61 -8.19
C SER A 353 6.25 1.60 -9.33
N THR A 354 6.87 0.45 -9.08
CA THR A 354 6.77 -0.73 -9.95
C THR A 354 6.01 -1.84 -9.23
N VAL A 355 5.08 -2.48 -9.93
CA VAL A 355 4.31 -3.63 -9.43
C VAL A 355 4.42 -4.76 -10.43
N THR A 356 4.89 -5.92 -10.00
CA THR A 356 4.97 -7.13 -10.81
C THR A 356 4.10 -8.21 -10.19
N VAL A 357 3.16 -8.76 -10.97
CA VAL A 357 2.24 -9.82 -10.56
C VAL A 357 2.51 -11.07 -11.40
N ALA A 358 3.28 -11.98 -10.83
CA ALA A 358 3.61 -13.29 -11.38
C ALA A 358 2.78 -14.43 -10.74
N GLY A 359 1.86 -14.10 -9.83
CA GLY A 359 0.95 -15.03 -9.15
C GLY A 359 0.17 -14.32 -8.03
N GLY A 360 -0.52 -15.09 -7.20
CA GLY A 360 -1.27 -14.54 -6.05
C GLY A 360 -2.49 -13.69 -6.45
N THR A 361 -2.99 -12.92 -5.49
CA THR A 361 -4.16 -12.05 -5.69
C THR A 361 -3.92 -10.65 -5.13
N ILE A 362 -4.32 -9.62 -5.86
CA ILE A 362 -4.48 -8.25 -5.36
C ILE A 362 -5.98 -7.98 -5.22
N GLY A 363 -6.40 -7.44 -4.08
CA GLY A 363 -7.79 -7.12 -3.79
C GLY A 363 -8.39 -6.05 -4.71
N SER A 364 -9.61 -5.65 -4.39
CA SER A 364 -10.35 -4.64 -5.13
C SER A 364 -9.76 -3.24 -4.92
N PHE A 365 -10.07 -2.32 -5.83
CA PHE A 365 -9.65 -0.92 -5.80
C PHE A 365 -8.13 -0.73 -5.86
N PHE A 366 -7.42 -1.62 -6.55
CA PHE A 366 -6.02 -1.39 -6.90
C PHE A 366 -5.89 -0.18 -7.83
N ARG A 367 -5.01 0.77 -7.51
CA ARG A 367 -4.76 1.94 -8.36
C ARG A 367 -3.27 2.15 -8.58
N ALA A 368 -2.91 2.43 -9.82
CA ALA A 368 -1.55 2.76 -10.22
C ALA A 368 -1.51 4.17 -10.80
N ALA A 369 -0.73 5.08 -10.20
CA ALA A 369 -0.50 6.44 -10.70
C ALA A 369 1.00 6.65 -10.90
N ASP A 370 1.41 7.21 -12.04
CA ASP A 370 2.83 7.39 -12.39
C ASP A 370 3.65 6.10 -12.24
N SER A 371 3.00 4.94 -12.36
CA SER A 371 3.56 3.63 -11.98
C SER A 371 3.56 2.66 -13.15
N THR A 372 4.49 1.70 -13.13
CA THR A 372 4.48 0.56 -14.05
C THR A 372 3.89 -0.66 -13.36
N VAL A 373 2.94 -1.33 -14.01
CA VAL A 373 2.34 -2.57 -13.52
C VAL A 373 2.46 -3.65 -14.59
N ASP A 374 3.13 -4.75 -14.27
CA ASP A 374 3.28 -5.91 -15.15
C ASP A 374 2.54 -7.12 -14.56
N VAL A 375 1.58 -7.66 -15.32
CA VAL A 375 0.73 -8.79 -14.90
C VAL A 375 1.01 -9.97 -15.81
N PHE A 376 1.80 -10.92 -15.30
CA PHE A 376 2.13 -12.18 -15.97
C PHE A 376 1.14 -13.29 -15.61
N SER A 377 0.69 -13.33 -14.36
CA SER A 377 -0.34 -14.26 -13.88
C SER A 377 -1.04 -13.71 -12.64
N GLY A 378 -1.81 -14.54 -11.91
CA GLY A 378 -2.54 -14.11 -10.71
C GLY A 378 -3.84 -13.37 -11.03
N SER A 379 -4.38 -12.66 -10.05
CA SER A 379 -5.65 -11.94 -10.20
C SER A 379 -5.62 -10.54 -9.61
N LEU A 380 -6.20 -9.57 -10.33
CA LEU A 380 -6.44 -8.20 -9.86
C LEU A 380 -7.94 -7.99 -9.60
N GLY A 381 -8.31 -7.62 -8.37
CA GLY A 381 -9.70 -7.47 -7.97
C GLY A 381 -10.49 -6.38 -8.72
N HIS A 382 -11.76 -6.22 -8.33
CA HIS A 382 -12.68 -5.28 -8.96
C HIS A 382 -12.21 -3.82 -8.81
N ASN A 383 -12.55 -2.97 -9.78
CA ASN A 383 -12.19 -1.54 -9.78
C ASN A 383 -10.67 -1.32 -9.78
N THR A 384 -9.94 -2.15 -10.51
CA THR A 384 -8.53 -1.89 -10.82
C THR A 384 -8.43 -0.70 -11.76
N SER A 385 -7.55 0.26 -11.48
CA SER A 385 -7.44 1.51 -12.23
C SER A 385 -5.99 1.85 -12.58
N ALA A 386 -5.73 2.07 -13.86
CA ALA A 386 -4.58 2.80 -14.36
C ALA A 386 -4.91 4.30 -14.34
N GLU A 387 -4.24 5.09 -13.51
CA GLU A 387 -4.40 6.54 -13.42
C GLU A 387 -3.33 7.26 -14.27
N GLU A 388 -3.36 8.59 -14.26
CA GLU A 388 -2.44 9.44 -15.04
C GLU A 388 -0.98 9.01 -14.86
N GLY A 389 -0.23 8.99 -15.96
CA GLY A 389 1.20 8.66 -15.98
C GLY A 389 1.53 7.17 -15.83
N SER A 390 0.54 6.31 -15.57
CA SER A 390 0.77 4.87 -15.40
C SER A 390 0.83 4.09 -16.72
N GLU A 391 1.61 3.00 -16.71
CA GLU A 391 1.65 1.98 -17.75
C GLU A 391 1.30 0.62 -17.13
N VAL A 392 0.18 0.03 -17.54
CA VAL A 392 -0.27 -1.29 -17.09
C VAL A 392 -0.19 -2.29 -18.24
N ARG A 393 0.44 -3.43 -18.03
CA ARG A 393 0.68 -4.46 -19.04
C ARG A 393 0.11 -5.79 -18.57
N PHE A 394 -0.82 -6.33 -19.34
CA PHE A 394 -1.39 -7.66 -19.13
C PHE A 394 -0.80 -8.61 -20.16
N ILE A 395 0.07 -9.50 -19.71
CA ILE A 395 0.62 -10.61 -20.51
C ILE A 395 -0.15 -11.90 -20.19
N GLY A 396 -0.71 -11.96 -18.98
CA GLY A 396 -1.62 -13.02 -18.54
C GLY A 396 -2.47 -12.55 -17.35
N GLY A 397 -2.85 -13.52 -16.50
CA GLY A 397 -3.62 -13.26 -15.29
C GLY A 397 -5.12 -13.11 -15.53
N GLU A 398 -5.84 -12.70 -14.48
CA GLU A 398 -7.29 -12.52 -14.51
C GLU A 398 -7.69 -11.18 -13.90
N VAL A 399 -8.58 -10.46 -14.59
CA VAL A 399 -9.28 -9.30 -14.03
C VAL A 399 -10.76 -9.68 -13.93
N PRO A 400 -11.21 -10.26 -12.80
CA PRO A 400 -12.58 -10.76 -12.67
C PRO A 400 -13.67 -9.68 -12.65
N GLY A 401 -13.29 -8.41 -12.56
CA GLY A 401 -14.19 -7.29 -12.38
C GLY A 401 -13.83 -6.06 -13.21
N ARG A 402 -14.36 -4.90 -12.82
CA ARG A 402 -14.15 -3.64 -13.54
C ARG A 402 -12.66 -3.28 -13.64
N TYR A 403 -12.20 -3.00 -14.85
CA TYR A 403 -10.92 -2.36 -15.16
C TYR A 403 -11.14 -0.93 -15.68
N ILE A 404 -10.32 0.01 -15.22
CA ILE A 404 -10.41 1.43 -15.58
C ILE A 404 -9.08 1.88 -16.18
N ALA A 405 -9.08 2.25 -17.45
CA ALA A 405 -8.03 3.03 -18.08
C ALA A 405 -8.37 4.52 -17.94
N GLY A 406 -7.79 5.17 -16.92
CA GLY A 406 -7.96 6.59 -16.63
C GLY A 406 -7.24 7.49 -17.63
N GLY A 407 -7.62 8.76 -17.70
CA GLY A 407 -6.98 9.71 -18.61
C GLY A 407 -5.49 9.87 -18.36
N GLY A 408 -4.69 9.90 -19.42
CA GLY A 408 -3.23 9.96 -19.35
C GLY A 408 -2.54 8.63 -18.98
N SER A 409 -3.30 7.53 -18.81
CA SER A 409 -2.75 6.19 -18.61
C SER A 409 -2.53 5.45 -19.94
N THR A 410 -1.65 4.45 -19.91
CA THR A 410 -1.45 3.48 -21.01
C THR A 410 -1.73 2.07 -20.50
N THR A 411 -2.58 1.32 -21.20
CA THR A 411 -2.84 -0.10 -20.93
C THR A 411 -2.48 -0.93 -22.16
N SER A 412 -1.61 -1.92 -22.01
CA SER A 412 -1.31 -2.92 -23.05
C SER A 412 -1.84 -4.29 -22.63
N ILE A 413 -2.53 -4.98 -23.53
CA ILE A 413 -3.13 -6.29 -23.25
C ILE A 413 -2.71 -7.26 -24.35
N ALA A 414 -1.93 -8.26 -23.96
CA ALA A 414 -1.45 -9.34 -24.81
C ALA A 414 -1.93 -10.72 -24.35
N GLY A 415 -2.49 -10.82 -23.15
CA GLY A 415 -3.09 -12.05 -22.66
C GLY A 415 -3.90 -11.84 -21.39
N GLY A 416 -4.36 -12.95 -20.84
CA GLY A 416 -5.16 -12.99 -19.63
C GLY A 416 -6.66 -13.02 -19.87
N LEU A 417 -7.42 -13.21 -18.79
CA LEU A 417 -8.87 -13.36 -18.81
C LEU A 417 -9.55 -12.07 -18.32
N PHE A 418 -10.21 -11.41 -19.26
CA PHE A 418 -11.18 -10.34 -19.02
C PHE A 418 -12.55 -10.97 -19.24
N ASN A 419 -13.20 -11.41 -18.15
CA ASN A 419 -14.44 -12.16 -18.28
C ASN A 419 -15.58 -11.29 -18.85
N GLU A 420 -16.63 -11.90 -19.43
CA GLU A 420 -17.77 -11.15 -20.00
C GLU A 420 -18.56 -10.32 -18.96
N MET A 421 -18.30 -10.50 -17.67
CA MET A 421 -18.91 -9.72 -16.58
C MET A 421 -18.02 -8.56 -16.12
N ALA A 422 -16.79 -8.47 -16.62
CA ALA A 422 -15.86 -7.40 -16.33
C ALA A 422 -16.24 -6.18 -17.17
N GLU A 423 -16.36 -5.03 -16.51
CA GLU A 423 -16.57 -3.75 -17.20
C GLU A 423 -15.20 -3.17 -17.57
N PHE A 424 -14.97 -2.91 -18.85
CA PHE A 424 -13.78 -2.21 -19.33
C PHE A 424 -14.11 -0.75 -19.59
N LEU A 425 -13.57 0.16 -18.77
CA LEU A 425 -13.82 1.60 -18.86
C LEU A 425 -12.56 2.33 -19.35
N ALA A 426 -12.57 2.82 -20.59
CA ALA A 426 -11.51 3.67 -21.14
C ALA A 426 -11.98 5.13 -21.17
N TYR A 427 -11.42 5.95 -20.30
CA TYR A 427 -11.75 7.37 -20.19
C TYR A 427 -10.95 8.24 -21.17
N GLU A 428 -11.37 9.49 -21.33
CA GLU A 428 -10.74 10.42 -22.26
C GLU A 428 -9.22 10.53 -22.05
N ASN A 429 -8.45 10.60 -23.14
CA ASN A 429 -6.99 10.68 -23.14
C ASN A 429 -6.27 9.44 -22.57
N SER A 430 -6.97 8.33 -22.31
CA SER A 430 -6.31 7.03 -22.09
C SER A 430 -5.85 6.41 -23.41
N SER A 431 -4.84 5.53 -23.34
CA SER A 431 -4.42 4.70 -24.48
C SER A 431 -4.55 3.23 -24.11
N VAL A 432 -5.25 2.47 -24.96
CA VAL A 432 -5.41 1.02 -24.85
C VAL A 432 -4.83 0.37 -26.10
N HIS A 433 -3.94 -0.59 -25.91
CA HIS A 433 -3.29 -1.35 -26.97
C HIS A 433 -3.53 -2.84 -26.79
N LEU A 434 -3.98 -3.53 -27.84
CA LEU A 434 -4.17 -4.98 -27.83
C LEU A 434 -3.17 -5.67 -28.77
N TYR A 435 -2.50 -6.71 -28.27
CA TYR A 435 -1.72 -7.64 -29.06
C TYR A 435 -2.50 -8.94 -29.22
N GLY A 436 -2.76 -9.36 -30.45
CA GLY A 436 -3.59 -10.53 -30.70
C GLY A 436 -3.31 -11.22 -32.01
N THR A 437 -3.78 -12.45 -32.14
CA THR A 437 -3.64 -13.30 -33.33
C THR A 437 -4.87 -13.27 -34.24
N GLN A 438 -6.00 -12.76 -33.73
CA GLN A 438 -7.26 -12.62 -34.47
C GLN A 438 -8.04 -11.43 -33.92
N PHE A 439 -8.71 -10.69 -34.82
CA PHE A 439 -9.61 -9.60 -34.45
C PHE A 439 -10.86 -9.60 -35.33
N GLU A 440 -12.01 -9.31 -34.73
CA GLU A 440 -13.29 -9.12 -35.39
C GLU A 440 -13.97 -7.84 -34.88
N LEU A 441 -14.59 -7.08 -35.78
CA LEU A 441 -15.43 -5.93 -35.46
C LEU A 441 -16.88 -6.23 -35.85
N ASP A 442 -17.79 -6.19 -34.88
CA ASP A 442 -19.20 -6.59 -35.04
C ASP A 442 -19.39 -7.98 -35.67
N GLY A 443 -18.49 -8.91 -35.33
CA GLY A 443 -18.46 -10.28 -35.87
C GLY A 443 -17.94 -10.37 -37.31
N GLN A 444 -17.45 -9.28 -37.90
CA GLN A 444 -16.72 -9.31 -39.15
C GLN A 444 -15.22 -9.49 -38.85
N ASP A 445 -14.63 -10.58 -39.34
CA ASP A 445 -13.19 -10.80 -39.29
C ASP A 445 -12.43 -9.71 -40.06
N ILE A 446 -11.55 -9.01 -39.36
CA ILE A 446 -10.64 -7.99 -39.91
C ILE A 446 -9.19 -8.46 -39.95
N THR A 447 -8.87 -9.64 -39.44
CA THR A 447 -7.51 -10.17 -39.28
C THR A 447 -6.72 -10.13 -40.58
N SER A 448 -7.33 -10.58 -41.69
CA SER A 448 -6.68 -10.61 -43.01
C SER A 448 -6.39 -9.23 -43.62
N SER A 449 -6.94 -8.16 -43.06
CA SER A 449 -6.68 -6.78 -43.49
C SER A 449 -5.53 -6.12 -42.73
N LEU A 450 -5.04 -6.77 -41.68
CA LEU A 450 -3.94 -6.29 -40.85
C LEU A 450 -2.60 -6.83 -41.36
N THR A 451 -1.54 -6.07 -41.10
CA THR A 451 -0.16 -6.50 -41.35
C THR A 451 0.47 -6.88 -40.01
N TYR A 452 1.18 -8.00 -39.97
CA TYR A 452 1.91 -8.42 -38.77
C TYR A 452 2.83 -7.31 -38.26
N GLY A 453 2.86 -7.11 -36.94
CA GLY A 453 3.71 -6.12 -36.27
C GLY A 453 3.31 -4.66 -36.47
N SER A 454 2.33 -4.38 -37.34
CA SER A 454 1.88 -3.02 -37.62
C SER A 454 0.72 -2.64 -36.72
N GLN A 455 0.91 -1.58 -35.94
CA GLN A 455 -0.14 -0.99 -35.11
C GLN A 455 -1.22 -0.32 -35.97
N VAL A 456 -2.48 -0.62 -35.70
CA VAL A 456 -3.66 -0.05 -36.36
C VAL A 456 -4.58 0.59 -35.33
N THR A 457 -5.06 1.80 -35.61
CA THR A 457 -6.02 2.51 -34.75
C THR A 457 -7.45 2.14 -35.10
N ILE A 458 -8.24 1.82 -34.09
CA ILE A 458 -9.68 1.55 -34.21
C ILE A 458 -10.47 2.80 -33.87
N PHE A 459 -11.09 3.38 -34.90
CA PHE A 459 -11.90 4.60 -34.77
C PHE A 459 -13.38 4.29 -34.57
N ASP A 460 -13.82 3.06 -34.87
CA ASP A 460 -15.19 2.60 -34.73
C ASP A 460 -15.64 2.67 -33.26
N ARG A 461 -16.89 3.06 -33.06
CA ARG A 461 -17.56 3.18 -31.76
C ARG A 461 -18.99 2.68 -31.91
N ASP A 462 -19.59 2.29 -30.79
CA ASP A 462 -20.85 1.57 -30.73
C ASP A 462 -20.84 0.22 -31.48
N VAL A 463 -19.66 -0.39 -31.54
CA VAL A 463 -19.39 -1.71 -32.12
C VAL A 463 -18.76 -2.62 -31.08
N ARG A 464 -18.85 -3.93 -31.26
CA ARG A 464 -18.15 -4.93 -30.45
C ARG A 464 -16.83 -5.33 -31.10
N LEU A 465 -15.73 -5.14 -30.39
CA LEU A 465 -14.44 -5.71 -30.75
C LEU A 465 -14.28 -7.06 -30.05
N THR A 466 -13.98 -8.11 -30.81
CA THR A 466 -13.58 -9.41 -30.25
C THR A 466 -12.26 -9.87 -30.86
N GLY A 467 -11.61 -10.81 -30.20
CA GLY A 467 -10.37 -11.36 -30.73
C GLY A 467 -9.80 -12.48 -29.87
N LEU A 468 -8.68 -13.03 -30.36
CA LEU A 468 -7.79 -13.89 -29.60
C LEU A 468 -6.50 -13.11 -29.34
N LEU A 469 -6.13 -12.99 -28.07
CA LEU A 469 -4.90 -12.34 -27.63
C LEU A 469 -3.67 -13.22 -27.92
N ALA A 470 -2.47 -12.70 -27.67
CA ALA A 470 -1.21 -13.39 -27.97
C ALA A 470 -1.04 -14.73 -27.24
N ASP A 471 -1.56 -14.83 -26.01
CA ASP A 471 -1.60 -16.08 -25.23
C ASP A 471 -2.73 -17.05 -25.66
N GLY A 472 -3.57 -16.62 -26.61
CA GLY A 472 -4.73 -17.35 -27.11
C GLY A 472 -6.01 -17.17 -26.31
N SER A 473 -6.01 -16.34 -25.25
CA SER A 473 -7.22 -16.03 -24.51
C SER A 473 -8.19 -15.19 -25.35
N PRO A 474 -9.52 -15.34 -25.17
CA PRO A 474 -10.48 -14.49 -25.85
C PRO A 474 -10.54 -13.11 -25.18
N ILE A 475 -10.76 -12.08 -25.99
CA ILE A 475 -11.13 -10.75 -25.51
C ILE A 475 -12.42 -10.28 -26.19
N THR A 476 -13.26 -9.60 -25.43
CA THR A 476 -14.45 -8.92 -25.92
C THR A 476 -14.50 -7.55 -25.25
N ILE A 477 -14.59 -6.49 -26.05
CA ILE A 477 -14.78 -5.13 -25.56
C ILE A 477 -15.91 -4.49 -26.37
N ASP A 478 -16.96 -4.06 -25.67
CA ASP A 478 -18.00 -3.23 -26.25
C ASP A 478 -17.55 -1.76 -26.31
N LEU A 479 -17.39 -1.21 -27.51
CA LEU A 479 -16.89 0.15 -27.71
C LEU A 479 -17.99 1.21 -27.58
N TYR A 480 -18.86 1.06 -26.58
CA TYR A 480 -20.01 1.95 -26.35
C TYR A 480 -19.58 3.32 -25.81
N LEU A 481 -20.22 4.37 -26.32
CA LEU A 481 -19.98 5.73 -25.85
C LEU A 481 -20.58 6.01 -24.47
N GLU A 482 -21.71 5.38 -24.18
CA GLU A 482 -22.43 5.46 -22.91
C GLU A 482 -22.95 4.06 -22.55
N GLY A 483 -22.91 3.71 -21.26
CA GLY A 483 -23.28 2.37 -20.78
C GLY A 483 -24.09 2.40 -19.49
N GLY A 484 -24.98 1.41 -19.34
CA GLY A 484 -25.59 1.09 -18.04
C GLY A 484 -24.62 0.28 -17.17
N SER A 485 -25.07 -0.11 -15.96
CA SER A 485 -24.29 -1.03 -15.12
C SER A 485 -24.03 -2.34 -15.88
N GLY A 486 -22.79 -2.81 -15.87
CA GLY A 486 -22.35 -4.04 -16.55
C GLY A 486 -21.94 -3.85 -18.01
N ALA A 487 -21.91 -2.63 -18.54
CA ALA A 487 -21.44 -2.35 -19.89
C ALA A 487 -20.05 -1.72 -19.88
N ASP A 488 -19.26 -2.05 -20.90
CA ASP A 488 -18.03 -1.35 -21.21
C ASP A 488 -18.33 0.08 -21.67
N ILE A 489 -17.36 0.98 -21.43
CA ILE A 489 -17.44 2.38 -21.88
C ILE A 489 -16.10 2.71 -22.52
N PHE A 490 -16.14 3.19 -23.75
CA PHE A 490 -14.96 3.63 -24.48
C PHE A 490 -15.14 5.05 -24.98
N SER A 491 -14.48 6.01 -24.32
CA SER A 491 -14.55 7.43 -24.69
C SER A 491 -14.17 7.64 -26.16
N PRO A 492 -14.82 8.57 -26.89
CA PRO A 492 -14.39 8.96 -28.23
C PRO A 492 -12.93 9.45 -28.30
N ASN A 493 -12.45 10.01 -27.20
CA ASN A 493 -11.10 10.56 -27.06
C ASN A 493 -10.13 9.60 -26.36
N ALA A 494 -10.56 8.37 -26.05
CA ALA A 494 -9.64 7.30 -25.69
C ALA A 494 -9.05 6.71 -26.99
N GLN A 495 -7.75 6.46 -27.00
CA GLN A 495 -7.09 5.79 -28.10
C GLN A 495 -7.24 4.27 -27.94
N LEU A 496 -7.72 3.61 -29.00
CA LEU A 496 -7.69 2.16 -29.13
C LEU A 496 -6.82 1.79 -30.31
N THR A 497 -5.84 0.93 -30.08
CA THR A 497 -5.02 0.37 -31.13
C THR A 497 -4.86 -1.13 -30.98
N ILE A 498 -4.68 -1.81 -32.09
CA ILE A 498 -4.44 -3.26 -32.15
C ILE A 498 -3.18 -3.53 -32.97
N THR A 499 -2.46 -4.59 -32.62
CA THR A 499 -1.37 -5.14 -33.42
C THR A 499 -1.63 -6.62 -33.65
N LEU A 500 -1.69 -7.01 -34.93
CA LEU A 500 -1.69 -8.42 -35.29
C LEU A 500 -0.28 -8.97 -35.06
N ILE A 501 -0.18 -10.01 -34.23
CA ILE A 501 1.08 -10.68 -33.94
C ILE A 501 0.95 -12.18 -34.22
N LYS A 502 2.09 -12.82 -34.40
CA LYS A 502 2.21 -14.26 -34.45
C LYS A 502 3.33 -14.64 -33.47
N PRO A 503 3.03 -15.26 -32.32
CA PRO A 503 4.07 -15.56 -31.35
C PRO A 503 5.21 -16.35 -32.00
N GLY A 504 6.46 -15.99 -31.71
CA GLY A 504 7.66 -16.60 -32.29
C GLY A 504 8.04 -16.14 -33.71
N ASP A 505 7.29 -15.23 -34.33
CA ASP A 505 7.64 -14.55 -35.59
C ASP A 505 8.33 -13.22 -35.25
N PHE A 506 9.65 -13.28 -35.09
CA PHE A 506 10.44 -12.20 -34.50
C PHE A 506 10.80 -11.10 -35.50
N ASP A 507 10.78 -11.40 -36.80
CA ASP A 507 10.95 -10.42 -37.88
C ASP A 507 9.60 -9.89 -38.43
N GLN A 508 8.48 -10.42 -37.91
CA GLN A 508 7.11 -10.00 -38.19
C GLN A 508 6.71 -10.16 -39.66
N ASN A 509 7.29 -11.15 -40.36
CA ASN A 509 7.02 -11.38 -41.78
C ASN A 509 5.80 -12.30 -42.04
N GLY A 510 5.19 -12.82 -40.97
CA GLY A 510 4.04 -13.72 -40.98
C GLY A 510 4.39 -15.21 -40.90
N VAL A 511 5.67 -15.60 -40.86
CA VAL A 511 6.12 -17.01 -40.85
C VAL A 511 7.16 -17.29 -39.77
N VAL A 512 6.89 -18.30 -38.94
CA VAL A 512 7.85 -18.77 -37.93
C VAL A 512 8.81 -19.79 -38.55
N ASN A 513 10.08 -19.43 -38.66
CA ASN A 513 11.12 -20.19 -39.34
C ASN A 513 12.54 -19.98 -38.71
N ALA A 514 13.60 -20.32 -39.43
CA ALA A 514 14.98 -20.26 -38.93
C ALA A 514 15.58 -18.83 -38.86
N ASP A 515 15.03 -17.88 -39.61
CA ASP A 515 15.42 -16.48 -39.58
C ASP A 515 15.00 -15.84 -38.25
N ASP A 516 13.81 -16.16 -37.73
CA ASP A 516 13.39 -15.76 -36.37
C ASP A 516 14.36 -16.23 -35.30
N LEU A 517 14.79 -17.50 -35.37
CA LEU A 517 15.77 -18.01 -34.43
C LEU A 517 17.10 -17.23 -34.48
N THR A 518 17.44 -16.68 -35.63
CA THR A 518 18.63 -15.82 -35.77
C THR A 518 18.44 -14.49 -35.06
N ASP A 519 17.25 -13.92 -35.10
CA ASP A 519 16.90 -12.70 -34.37
C ASP A 519 16.92 -12.91 -32.87
N TRP A 520 16.26 -13.98 -32.37
CA TRP A 520 16.32 -14.34 -30.95
C TRP A 520 17.76 -14.53 -30.45
N ARG A 521 18.59 -15.25 -31.21
CA ARG A 521 20.01 -15.45 -30.85
C ARG A 521 20.79 -14.14 -30.78
N SER A 522 20.43 -13.18 -31.63
CA SER A 522 21.10 -11.88 -31.69
C SER A 522 20.67 -10.98 -30.54
N ALA A 523 19.46 -11.17 -30.01
CA ALA A 523 18.88 -10.37 -28.94
C ALA A 523 18.89 -11.05 -27.55
N TYR A 524 19.30 -12.31 -27.45
CA TYR A 524 19.31 -13.05 -26.18
C TYR A 524 20.05 -12.29 -25.05
N GLY A 525 19.36 -12.12 -23.92
CA GLY A 525 19.84 -11.37 -22.76
C GLY A 525 19.69 -9.86 -22.87
N THR A 526 18.91 -9.36 -23.83
CA THR A 526 18.54 -7.94 -23.96
C THR A 526 17.09 -7.69 -23.56
N THR A 527 16.73 -6.43 -23.33
CA THR A 527 15.35 -5.98 -23.12
C THR A 527 14.85 -5.21 -24.34
N THR A 528 13.57 -5.33 -24.67
CA THR A 528 12.94 -4.62 -25.79
C THR A 528 11.87 -3.64 -25.32
N SER A 529 11.66 -2.54 -26.05
CA SER A 529 10.51 -1.67 -25.82
C SER A 529 9.26 -2.14 -26.57
N ASN A 530 9.45 -3.01 -27.56
CA ASN A 530 8.40 -3.47 -28.46
C ASN A 530 8.22 -4.98 -28.25
N PRO A 531 7.11 -5.42 -27.62
CA PRO A 531 6.89 -6.83 -27.37
C PRO A 531 6.56 -7.59 -28.67
N PHE A 532 6.72 -8.92 -28.64
CA PHE A 532 6.45 -9.81 -29.79
C PHE A 532 7.31 -9.54 -31.02
N ASN A 533 8.53 -9.04 -30.83
CA ASN A 533 9.48 -8.79 -31.91
C ASN A 533 10.92 -8.93 -31.44
N SER A 534 11.85 -8.95 -32.38
CA SER A 534 13.30 -8.89 -32.08
C SER A 534 13.75 -9.93 -31.05
N GLY A 535 13.10 -11.09 -31.00
CA GLY A 535 13.38 -12.17 -30.06
C GLY A 535 12.44 -12.27 -28.86
N ASP A 536 11.66 -11.25 -28.51
CA ASP A 536 10.66 -11.32 -27.44
C ASP A 536 9.40 -12.02 -27.99
N GLY A 537 9.05 -13.17 -27.45
CA GLY A 537 8.03 -14.07 -27.94
C GLY A 537 6.84 -14.24 -27.02
N ASP A 538 7.00 -14.03 -25.72
CA ASP A 538 5.89 -14.01 -24.77
C ASP A 538 5.42 -12.60 -24.38
N GLY A 539 6.14 -11.57 -24.82
CA GLY A 539 5.78 -10.16 -24.70
C GLY A 539 6.18 -9.52 -23.37
N ASP A 540 7.02 -10.18 -22.58
CA ASP A 540 7.49 -9.68 -21.27
C ASP A 540 8.58 -8.61 -21.33
N ARG A 541 8.99 -8.24 -22.54
CA ARG A 541 10.02 -7.23 -22.84
C ARG A 541 11.43 -7.62 -22.45
N ASP A 542 11.68 -8.87 -22.11
CA ASP A 542 13.01 -9.45 -22.16
C ASP A 542 13.15 -10.48 -23.30
N VAL A 543 14.38 -10.97 -23.52
CA VAL A 543 14.66 -11.95 -24.56
C VAL A 543 15.45 -13.09 -23.94
N ASP A 544 14.76 -14.16 -23.58
CA ASP A 544 15.27 -15.24 -22.76
C ASP A 544 14.85 -16.65 -23.26
N GLY A 545 14.94 -17.65 -22.39
CA GLY A 545 14.59 -19.02 -22.74
C GLY A 545 13.08 -19.25 -22.97
N SER A 546 12.22 -18.44 -22.37
CA SER A 546 10.77 -18.48 -22.50
C SER A 546 10.34 -18.13 -23.92
N ASP A 547 10.96 -17.12 -24.53
CA ASP A 547 10.71 -16.74 -25.92
C ASP A 547 11.15 -17.81 -26.91
N PHE A 548 12.31 -18.41 -26.65
CA PHE A 548 12.79 -19.53 -27.46
C PHE A 548 11.81 -20.69 -27.42
N LEU A 549 11.23 -20.97 -26.25
CA LEU A 549 10.18 -21.99 -26.13
C LEU A 549 8.91 -21.61 -26.88
N VAL A 550 8.53 -20.33 -26.95
CA VAL A 550 7.43 -19.86 -27.80
C VAL A 550 7.74 -20.18 -29.26
N TRP A 551 8.89 -19.76 -29.79
CA TRP A 551 9.33 -20.05 -31.16
C TRP A 551 9.31 -21.55 -31.47
N GLN A 552 9.87 -22.39 -30.57
CA GLN A 552 9.90 -23.85 -30.76
C GLN A 552 8.50 -24.47 -30.88
N ARG A 553 7.56 -24.06 -30.02
CA ARG A 553 6.17 -24.55 -30.05
C ARG A 553 5.50 -24.17 -31.37
N GLN A 554 5.72 -22.96 -31.85
CA GLN A 554 5.07 -22.44 -33.05
C GLN A 554 5.63 -23.06 -34.33
N LEU A 555 6.95 -23.28 -34.39
CA LEU A 555 7.59 -24.02 -35.48
C LEU A 555 7.08 -25.47 -35.58
N ALA A 556 6.87 -26.14 -34.44
CA ALA A 556 6.34 -27.50 -34.42
C ALA A 556 4.90 -27.58 -34.95
N SER A 557 4.04 -26.65 -34.54
CA SER A 557 2.66 -26.53 -35.04
C SER A 557 2.62 -26.30 -36.55
N TYR A 558 3.51 -25.47 -37.08
CA TYR A 558 3.65 -25.24 -38.52
C TYR A 558 4.04 -26.52 -39.29
N ASN A 559 5.02 -27.28 -38.78
CA ASN A 559 5.44 -28.54 -39.39
C ASN A 559 4.37 -29.63 -39.34
N LEU A 560 3.56 -29.67 -38.27
CA LEU A 560 2.43 -30.61 -38.16
C LEU A 560 1.31 -30.27 -39.14
N ALA A 561 1.00 -28.98 -39.36
CA ALA A 561 0.03 -28.55 -40.36
C ALA A 561 0.43 -28.95 -41.78
N LEU A 562 1.72 -28.82 -42.14
CA LEU A 562 2.25 -29.25 -43.44
C LEU A 562 2.25 -30.77 -43.65
N SER A 563 2.23 -31.56 -42.57
CA SER A 563 2.12 -33.03 -42.66
C SER A 563 0.69 -33.54 -42.88
N ASN A 564 -0.31 -32.68 -42.69
CA ASN A 564 -1.74 -32.97 -42.89
C ASN A 564 -2.28 -32.53 -44.26
N ASP A 565 -1.50 -31.78 -45.05
CA ASP A 565 -1.84 -31.55 -46.45
C ASP A 565 -1.69 -32.87 -47.19
N THR A 566 -2.83 -33.39 -47.65
CA THR A 566 -3.01 -34.70 -48.26
C THR A 566 -1.86 -35.02 -49.23
N VAL A 567 -1.05 -36.02 -48.90
CA VAL A 567 -0.24 -36.74 -49.88
C VAL A 567 -1.21 -37.16 -50.99
N PRO A 568 -1.07 -36.69 -52.25
CA PRO A 568 -1.92 -37.16 -53.33
C PRO A 568 -1.77 -38.68 -53.39
N GLU A 569 -2.88 -39.42 -53.47
CA GLU A 569 -2.82 -40.85 -53.76
C GLU A 569 -2.88 -41.09 -55.29
N PRO A 570 -1.76 -41.16 -56.03
CA PRO A 570 -1.80 -41.66 -57.40
C PRO A 570 -1.61 -43.18 -57.51
N THR A 571 -1.45 -43.92 -56.40
CA THR A 571 -1.05 -45.34 -56.45
C THR A 571 -2.11 -46.35 -56.02
N ALA A 572 -3.09 -45.98 -55.19
CA ALA A 572 -4.15 -46.91 -54.75
C ALA A 572 -5.08 -47.34 -55.90
N LEU A 573 -5.46 -46.39 -56.77
CA LEU A 573 -6.22 -46.66 -58.01
C LEU A 573 -5.43 -47.51 -59.01
N MET A 574 -4.12 -47.26 -59.14
CA MET A 574 -3.24 -48.06 -60.01
C MET A 574 -3.07 -49.50 -59.50
N LEU A 575 -2.92 -49.70 -58.19
CA LEU A 575 -2.87 -51.04 -57.57
C LEU A 575 -4.20 -51.79 -57.63
N GLY A 576 -5.33 -51.08 -57.49
CA GLY A 576 -6.67 -51.65 -57.66
C GLY A 576 -6.93 -52.12 -59.10
N ILE A 577 -6.51 -51.34 -60.09
CA ILE A 577 -6.62 -51.71 -61.51
C ILE A 577 -5.66 -52.87 -61.83
N PHE A 578 -4.44 -52.89 -61.29
CA PHE A 578 -3.51 -54.00 -61.48
C PHE A 578 -4.04 -55.30 -60.85
N ALA A 579 -4.59 -55.25 -59.65
CA ALA A 579 -5.18 -56.41 -58.99
C ALA A 579 -6.41 -56.94 -59.74
N ALA A 580 -7.26 -56.05 -60.28
CA ALA A 580 -8.40 -56.43 -61.11
C ALA A 580 -7.97 -57.10 -62.43
N LEU A 581 -6.90 -56.61 -63.08
CA LEU A 581 -6.35 -57.20 -64.31
C LEU A 581 -5.69 -58.58 -64.06
N VAL A 582 -5.07 -58.78 -62.90
CA VAL A 582 -4.51 -60.08 -62.47
C VAL A 582 -5.63 -61.09 -62.13
N MET A 583 -6.77 -60.63 -61.59
CA MET A 583 -7.93 -61.50 -61.34
C MET A 583 -8.70 -61.87 -62.61
N ILE A 584 -8.74 -60.99 -63.62
CA ILE A 584 -9.39 -61.28 -64.91
C ILE A 584 -8.54 -62.24 -65.76
N SER A 585 -7.21 -62.14 -65.68
CA SER A 585 -6.30 -63.05 -66.41
C SER A 585 -6.20 -64.47 -65.82
N SER A 586 -6.61 -64.67 -64.57
CA SER A 586 -6.59 -65.98 -63.90
C SER A 586 -7.86 -66.83 -64.10
N GLN A 587 -8.92 -66.30 -64.73
CA GLN A 587 -10.17 -67.04 -65.00
C GLN A 587 -10.27 -67.76 -66.36
N ARG A 588 -9.19 -67.82 -67.16
CA ARG A 588 -9.20 -68.50 -68.48
C ARG A 588 -8.26 -69.71 -68.57
N VAL A 589 -8.34 -70.67 -67.65
CA VAL A 589 -7.88 -72.06 -67.93
C VAL A 589 -8.75 -73.04 -67.16
N SER A 590 -9.81 -73.57 -67.78
CA SER A 590 -10.48 -74.84 -67.43
C SER A 590 -11.52 -75.21 -68.50
N LEU A 591 -11.07 -75.84 -69.58
CA LEU A 591 -11.90 -76.67 -70.45
C LEU A 591 -11.08 -77.91 -70.78
N PHE A 592 -11.29 -78.98 -70.02
CA PHE A 592 -11.33 -80.38 -70.45
C PHE A 592 -12.03 -81.21 -69.37
#